data_AF-A0A523KI32-F1
#
_entry.id   AF-A0A523KI32-F1
#
_cell.length_a   1.000
_cell.length_b   1.000
_cell.length_c   1.000
_cell.angle_alpha   90.00
_cell.angle_beta   90.00
_cell.angle_gamma   90.00
#
_symmetry.space_group_name_H-M   'P 1'
#
loop_
_entity.id
_entity.type
_entity.pdbx_description
1 polymer ?
#
loop_
_entity_poly.entity_id
_entity_poly.type
_entity_poly.pdbx_seq_one_letter_code
_entity_poly.pdbx_strand_id
1 'polypeptide(L)'
;MTRQSARASTAQSDNTTEPPCAPMTWMARLKRVFDIDISVCPNCGGQLRVIGEVTEPKTIARILAHVKARERHEHAPRAPPVLLAS
;
A
#
# COMPACT_ATOMS: atom_id res chain seq x y z
N MET A 1 32.15 -65.08 8.70
CA MET A 1 32.56 -65.01 7.27
C MET A 1 31.44 -64.33 6.49
N THR A 2 31.72 -63.09 6.09
CA THR A 2 31.22 -62.32 4.92
C THR A 2 29.74 -62.43 4.49
N ARG A 3 29.00 -61.33 4.67
CA ARG A 3 28.18 -60.74 3.60
C ARG A 3 28.23 -59.21 3.70
N GLN A 4 28.96 -58.61 2.75
CA GLN A 4 28.77 -57.22 2.36
C GLN A 4 27.45 -57.11 1.58
N SER A 5 26.74 -56.02 1.73
CA SER A 5 25.89 -55.49 0.66
C SER A 5 25.93 -53.97 0.71
N ALA A 6 26.70 -53.42 -0.22
CA ALA A 6 26.60 -52.05 -0.69
C ALA A 6 25.54 -51.96 -1.80
N ARG A 7 25.11 -50.72 -2.07
CA ARG A 7 24.13 -50.21 -3.07
C ARG A 7 22.67 -50.19 -2.57
N ALA A 8 21.87 -49.15 -2.80
CA ALA A 8 22.03 -47.98 -3.65
C ALA A 8 21.20 -46.80 -3.10
N SER A 9 21.66 -45.61 -3.47
CA SER A 9 21.00 -44.32 -3.34
C SER A 9 19.57 -44.32 -3.90
N THR A 10 18.57 -43.90 -3.12
CA THR A 10 17.27 -43.36 -3.55
C THR A 10 16.62 -42.78 -2.28
N ALA A 11 16.17 -41.53 -2.16
CA ALA A 11 16.05 -40.42 -3.06
C ALA A 11 16.38 -39.15 -2.26
N GLN A 12 17.12 -38.22 -2.88
CA GLN A 12 17.06 -36.82 -2.51
C GLN A 12 15.58 -36.40 -2.60
N SER A 13 14.92 -36.20 -1.47
CA SER A 13 13.68 -35.44 -1.46
C SER A 13 14.03 -34.03 -1.90
N ASP A 14 13.64 -33.72 -3.13
CA ASP A 14 13.66 -32.41 -3.74
C ASP A 14 12.94 -31.44 -2.80
N ASN A 15 13.73 -30.73 -1.98
CA ASN A 15 13.24 -29.65 -1.15
C ASN A 15 13.11 -28.44 -2.07
N THR A 16 12.18 -28.54 -3.05
CA THR A 16 11.66 -27.38 -3.76
C THR A 16 11.01 -26.53 -2.68
N THR A 17 11.80 -25.59 -2.18
CA THR A 17 11.31 -24.54 -1.29
C THR A 17 10.45 -23.67 -2.19
N GLU A 18 9.17 -24.05 -2.33
CA GLU A 18 8.17 -23.12 -2.81
C GLU A 18 8.31 -21.87 -1.94
N PRO A 19 8.48 -20.68 -2.54
CA PRO A 19 8.58 -19.46 -1.75
C PRO A 19 7.33 -19.43 -0.86
N PRO A 20 7.48 -19.31 0.48
CA PRO A 20 6.35 -19.34 1.37
C PRO A 20 5.35 -18.31 0.87
N CYS A 21 4.12 -18.77 0.60
CA CYS A 21 3.03 -17.99 0.03
C CYS A 21 3.05 -16.59 0.65
N ALA A 22 3.64 -15.62 -0.05
CA ALA A 22 4.08 -14.40 0.59
C ALA A 22 2.86 -13.76 1.23
N PRO A 23 2.87 -13.44 2.54
CA PRO A 23 1.69 -12.92 3.20
C PRO A 23 1.25 -11.67 2.45
N MET A 24 -0.01 -11.66 1.96
CA MET A 24 -0.56 -10.54 1.18
C MET A 24 -0.17 -9.21 1.82
N THR A 25 0.23 -8.22 1.03
CA THR A 25 0.46 -6.88 1.57
C THR A 25 -0.84 -6.32 2.12
N TRP A 26 -0.77 -5.39 3.08
CA TRP A 26 -1.97 -4.73 3.59
C TRP A 26 -2.80 -4.09 2.47
N MET A 27 -2.15 -3.46 1.48
CA MET A 27 -2.81 -2.91 0.29
C MET A 27 -3.50 -3.99 -0.55
N ALA A 28 -2.86 -5.15 -0.75
CA ALA A 28 -3.47 -6.27 -1.49
C ALA A 28 -4.71 -6.81 -0.77
N ARG A 29 -4.74 -6.77 0.57
CA ARG A 29 -5.95 -7.15 1.34
C ARG A 29 -7.08 -6.16 1.15
N LEU A 30 -6.81 -4.85 1.18
CA LEU A 30 -7.83 -3.82 0.96
C LEU A 30 -8.49 -3.98 -0.41
N LYS A 31 -7.69 -4.21 -1.45
CA LYS A 31 -8.20 -4.48 -2.80
C LYS A 31 -9.06 -5.74 -2.84
N ARG A 32 -8.61 -6.83 -2.21
CA ARG A 32 -9.35 -8.11 -2.24
C ARG A 32 -10.67 -8.06 -1.47
N VAL A 33 -10.72 -7.40 -0.32
CA VAL A 33 -11.88 -7.45 0.59
C VAL A 33 -12.86 -6.31 0.32
N PHE A 34 -12.36 -5.12 -0.01
CA PHE A 34 -13.16 -3.91 -0.14
C PHE A 34 -13.19 -3.33 -1.56
N ASP A 35 -12.45 -3.91 -2.51
CA ASP A 35 -12.25 -3.36 -3.86
C ASP A 35 -11.62 -1.95 -3.85
N ILE A 36 -10.78 -1.68 -2.84
CA ILE A 36 -10.06 -0.40 -2.70
C ILE A 36 -8.60 -0.61 -3.08
N ASP A 37 -8.16 0.00 -4.19
CA ASP A 37 -6.76 0.00 -4.62
C ASP A 37 -6.07 1.34 -4.30
N ILE A 38 -5.16 1.31 -3.32
CA ILE A 38 -4.31 2.45 -2.94
C ILE A 38 -2.85 2.28 -3.37
N SER A 39 -2.56 1.30 -4.24
CA SER A 39 -1.18 1.04 -4.69
C SER A 39 -0.70 2.01 -5.77
N VAL A 40 -1.62 2.73 -6.41
CA VAL A 40 -1.36 3.63 -7.55
C VAL A 40 -2.00 4.99 -7.30
N CYS A 41 -1.27 6.07 -7.59
CA CYS A 41 -1.80 7.42 -7.52
C CYS A 41 -2.81 7.66 -8.67
N PRO A 42 -4.06 8.08 -8.40
CA PRO A 42 -5.05 8.31 -9.45
C PRO A 42 -4.72 9.50 -10.34
N ASN A 43 -3.87 10.43 -9.89
CA ASN A 43 -3.53 11.64 -10.66
C ASN A 43 -2.34 11.45 -11.60
N CYS A 44 -1.35 10.63 -11.22
CA CYS A 44 -0.10 10.47 -12.00
C CYS A 44 0.23 9.02 -12.36
N GLY A 45 -0.49 8.02 -11.87
CA GLY A 45 -0.20 6.61 -12.11
C GLY A 45 1.05 6.07 -11.39
N GLY A 46 1.70 6.89 -10.55
CA GLY A 46 2.88 6.48 -9.78
C GLY A 46 2.54 5.52 -8.65
N GLN A 47 3.52 4.70 -8.26
CA GLN A 47 3.34 3.73 -7.18
C GLN A 47 3.35 4.41 -5.80
N LEU A 48 2.33 4.15 -5.00
CA LEU A 48 2.21 4.66 -3.65
C LEU A 48 2.85 3.71 -2.63
N ARG A 49 3.29 4.28 -1.51
CA ARG A 49 3.87 3.54 -0.38
C ARG A 49 3.18 3.98 0.91
N VAL A 50 2.90 3.01 1.77
CA VAL A 50 2.38 3.26 3.11
C VAL A 50 3.53 3.68 4.00
N ILE A 51 3.41 4.88 4.59
CA ILE A 51 4.45 5.48 5.45
C ILE A 51 4.12 5.42 6.94
N GLY A 52 2.88 5.08 7.29
CA GLY A 52 2.42 4.98 8.66
C GLY A 52 0.90 4.89 8.74
N GLU A 53 0.39 4.67 9.94
CA GLU A 53 -1.03 4.74 10.28
C GLU A 53 -1.29 5.86 11.28
N VAL A 54 -2.51 6.41 11.28
CA VAL A 54 -2.95 7.42 12.24
C VAL A 54 -4.19 6.90 12.94
N THR A 55 -4.09 6.66 14.25
CA THR A 55 -5.17 6.07 15.06
C THR A 55 -5.75 7.04 16.09
N GLU A 56 -5.00 8.07 16.48
CA GLU A 56 -5.43 9.06 17.47
C GLU A 56 -6.62 9.91 16.95
N PRO A 57 -7.81 9.86 17.60
CA PRO A 57 -9.02 10.51 17.08
C PRO A 57 -8.88 12.02 16.88
N LYS A 58 -8.18 12.71 17.80
CA LYS A 58 -7.95 14.16 17.70
C LYS A 58 -7.10 14.52 16.48
N THR A 59 -6.10 13.70 16.16
CA THR A 59 -5.24 13.90 15.00
C THR A 59 -6.01 13.69 13.70
N ILE A 60 -6.81 12.62 13.63
CA ILE A 60 -7.69 12.35 12.48
C ILE A 60 -8.65 13.53 12.26
N ALA A 61 -9.32 14.00 13.31
CA ALA A 61 -10.25 15.12 13.23
C ALA A 61 -9.57 16.40 12.70
N ARG A 62 -8.35 16.70 13.17
CA ARG A 62 -7.59 17.87 12.72
C ARG A 62 -7.20 17.78 11.24
N ILE A 63 -6.75 16.61 10.77
CA ILE A 63 -6.41 16.39 9.36
C ILE A 63 -7.65 16.58 8.48
N LEU A 64 -8.77 15.94 8.85
CA LEU A 64 -10.01 16.04 8.08
C LEU A 64 -10.56 17.48 8.05
N ALA A 65 -10.46 18.22 9.15
CA ALA A 65 -10.84 19.64 9.19
C ALA A 65 -10.00 20.48 8.22
N HIS A 66 -8.69 20.23 8.16
CA HIS A 66 -7.79 20.92 7.23
C HIS A 66 -8.12 20.61 5.76
N VAL A 67 -8.35 19.33 5.42
CA VAL A 67 -8.72 18.91 4.05
C VAL A 67 -10.01 19.60 3.60
N LYS A 68 -11.06 19.58 4.43
CA LYS A 68 -12.35 20.23 4.11
C LYS A 68 -12.22 21.74 3.94
N ALA A 69 -11.40 22.39 4.75
CA ALA A 69 -11.14 23.82 4.61
C ALA A 69 -10.44 24.12 3.28
N ARG A 70 -9.41 23.33 2.92
CA ARG A 70 -8.71 23.46 1.63
C ARG A 70 -9.61 23.28 0.44
N GLU A 71 -10.46 22.25 0.43
CA GLU A 71 -11.43 22.03 -0.65
C GLU A 71 -12.35 23.26 -0.81
N ARG A 72 -12.82 23.85 0.30
CA ARG A 72 -13.62 25.07 0.25
C ARG A 72 -12.87 26.25 -0.36
N HIS A 73 -11.57 26.39 -0.06
CA HIS A 73 -10.74 27.45 -0.63
C HIS A 73 -10.44 27.22 -2.12
N GLU A 74 -10.16 25.98 -2.53
CA GLU A 74 -9.86 25.62 -3.94
C GLU A 74 -11.08 25.85 -4.85
N HIS A 75 -12.29 25.63 -4.34
CA HIS A 75 -13.54 25.88 -5.06
C HIS A 75 -14.13 27.29 -4.84
N ALA A 76 -13.45 28.16 -4.08
CA ALA A 76 -13.91 29.53 -3.91
C ALA A 76 -13.71 30.32 -5.22
N PRO A 77 -14.67 31.17 -5.62
CA PRO A 77 -14.47 32.07 -6.75
C PRO A 77 -13.18 32.88 -6.52
N ARG A 78 -12.27 32.84 -7.50
CA ARG A 78 -11.06 33.66 -7.44
C ARG A 78 -11.49 35.12 -7.32
N ALA A 79 -10.94 35.83 -6.34
CA ALA A 79 -11.24 37.24 -6.14
C ALA A 79 -10.93 38.02 -7.44
N PRO A 80 -11.73 39.05 -7.78
CA PRO A 80 -11.44 39.90 -8.91
C PRO A 80 -10.01 40.46 -8.80
N PRO A 81 -9.27 40.59 -9.90
CA PRO A 81 -7.98 41.25 -9.88
C PRO A 81 -8.14 42.64 -9.27
N VAL A 82 -7.32 42.96 -8.27
CA VAL A 82 -7.31 44.30 -7.66
C VAL A 82 -6.77 45.26 -8.72
N LEU A 83 -7.66 46.04 -9.32
CA LEU A 83 -7.27 47.15 -10.18
C LEU A 83 -6.65 48.22 -9.28
N LEU A 84 -5.32 48.31 -9.30
CA LEU A 84 -4.59 49.46 -8.75
C LEU A 84 -4.97 50.67 -9.62
N ALA A 85 -5.90 51.48 -9.13
CA ALA A 85 -6.24 52.76 -9.73
C ALA A 85 -4.96 53.62 -9.79
N SER A 86 -4.59 54.00 -11.01
CA SER A 86 -3.46 54.90 -11.31
C SER A 86 -3.87 56.35 -11.09
#